data_AF-A0A9W8NF68-F1
#
_entry.id   AF-A0A9W8NF68-F1
#
_cell.length_a   1.000
_cell.length_b   1.000
_cell.length_c   1.000
_cell.angle_alpha   90.00
_cell.angle_beta   90.00
_cell.angle_gamma   90.00
#
_symmetry.space_group_name_H-M   'P 1'
#
loop_
_entity.id
_entity.type
_entity.pdbx_description
1 polymer ?
#
loop_
_entity_poly.entity_id
_entity_poly.type
_entity_poly.pdbx_seq_one_letter_code
_entity_poly.pdbx_strand_id
1 'polypeptide(L)'
;MEEFLDPGRPLLAAAYYGFALLASYLCIHVSYYAFLHPLSKYPGPFLASLTNGYNGYYAFKRQLHSKTVQNHLKYGPVVRQGPNKLVFSSVAALRDIYKNDNTTKPHAYIALGPRLAIETVFAARDRQFHRGRRQLIGKALSERSMRIFEPKMLEQVDIFLKRVLETTQNQVTSPKTVNMTESARLLGFDLAALLAFGYDLHLQTQPDNSFILPMLEAGFYWASVFIHWPLTRRFSLGLALLTVFRRLRSQYLSLVQHIISSRIKQDKDAHHDLYSIVADHLDKSGSDGIRQSELWAEATTFLPTAGDTTKTALAMLHILP
;
A
#
# COMPACT_ATOMS: atom_id res chain seq x y z
N MET A 1 -20.31 2.03 -65.82
CA MET A 1 -20.62 1.08 -64.74
C MET A 1 -19.40 0.97 -63.82
N GLU A 2 -19.01 2.10 -63.25
CA GLU A 2 -17.86 2.26 -62.34
C GLU A 2 -18.23 3.40 -61.37
N GLU A 3 -19.33 3.23 -60.65
CA GLU A 3 -19.60 4.07 -59.49
C GLU A 3 -18.80 3.49 -58.31
N PHE A 4 -17.53 3.91 -58.31
CA PHE A 4 -16.58 3.89 -57.21
C PHE A 4 -17.20 3.54 -55.85
N LEU A 5 -17.00 2.29 -55.43
CA LEU A 5 -16.99 1.92 -54.01
C LEU A 5 -15.78 2.61 -53.37
N ASP A 6 -15.95 3.89 -53.01
CA ASP A 6 -14.94 4.65 -52.28
C ASP A 6 -14.75 4.01 -50.89
N PRO A 7 -13.60 3.37 -50.61
CA PRO A 7 -13.36 2.63 -49.38
C PRO A 7 -13.38 3.53 -48.13
N GLY A 8 -13.35 4.86 -48.28
CA GLY A 8 -13.46 5.83 -47.18
C GLY A 8 -14.86 6.04 -46.61
N ARG A 9 -15.93 5.83 -47.40
CA ARG A 9 -17.33 6.05 -46.98
C ARG A 9 -17.77 5.18 -45.78
N PRO A 10 -17.49 3.86 -45.72
CA PRO A 10 -17.86 3.05 -44.56
C PRO A 10 -17.06 3.43 -43.30
N LEU A 11 -15.81 3.87 -43.44
CA LEU A 11 -14.97 4.30 -42.31
C LEU A 11 -15.49 5.61 -41.70
N LEU A 12 -15.88 6.58 -42.54
CA LEU A 12 -16.48 7.84 -42.08
C LEU A 12 -17.84 7.62 -41.40
N ALA A 13 -18.67 6.74 -41.97
CA ALA A 13 -19.94 6.35 -41.35
C ALA A 13 -19.72 5.67 -39.99
N ALA A 14 -18.78 4.71 -39.91
CA ALA A 14 -18.43 4.05 -38.65
C ALA A 14 -17.89 5.03 -37.60
N ALA A 15 -17.05 5.99 -37.99
CA ALA A 15 -16.55 7.03 -37.11
C ALA A 15 -17.68 7.95 -36.58
N TYR A 16 -18.61 8.34 -37.46
CA TYR A 16 -19.77 9.14 -37.08
C TYR A 16 -20.69 8.41 -36.09
N TYR A 17 -21.08 7.16 -36.39
CA TYR A 17 -21.90 6.37 -35.48
C TYR A 17 -21.18 6.10 -34.15
N GLY A 18 -19.86 5.85 -34.19
CA GLY A 18 -19.03 5.72 -33.00
C GLY A 18 -19.02 6.98 -32.14
N PHE A 19 -18.88 8.15 -32.76
CA PHE A 19 -18.94 9.43 -32.06
C PHE A 19 -20.32 9.70 -31.46
N ALA A 20 -21.40 9.46 -32.21
CA ALA A 20 -22.77 9.65 -31.73
C ALA A 20 -23.11 8.72 -30.55
N LEU A 21 -22.66 7.45 -30.60
CA LEU A 21 -22.80 6.51 -29.50
C LEU A 21 -22.01 6.95 -28.26
N LEU A 22 -20.77 7.41 -28.44
CA LEU A 22 -19.96 7.93 -27.34
C LEU A 22 -20.59 9.18 -26.72
N ALA A 23 -21.05 10.13 -27.53
CA ALA A 23 -21.69 11.35 -27.07
C ALA A 23 -22.98 11.05 -26.30
N SER A 24 -23.84 10.17 -26.84
CA SER A 24 -25.08 9.77 -26.15
C SER A 24 -24.80 9.05 -24.83
N TYR A 25 -23.83 8.12 -24.81
CA TYR A 25 -23.36 7.48 -23.57
C TYR A 25 -22.88 8.51 -22.53
N LEU A 26 -22.03 9.46 -22.93
CA LEU A 26 -21.52 10.50 -22.04
C LEU A 26 -22.64 11.41 -21.51
N CYS A 27 -23.58 11.81 -22.35
CA CYS A 27 -24.73 12.62 -21.93
C CYS A 27 -25.59 11.90 -20.89
N ILE A 28 -25.93 10.62 -21.14
CA ILE A 28 -26.69 9.79 -20.19
C ILE A 28 -25.91 9.64 -18.88
N HIS A 29 -24.62 9.32 -18.97
CA HIS A 29 -23.74 9.13 -17.82
C HIS A 29 -23.64 10.40 -16.97
N VAL A 30 -23.38 11.56 -17.58
CA VAL A 30 -23.29 12.83 -16.87
C VAL A 30 -24.62 13.19 -16.21
N SER A 31 -25.73 13.07 -16.94
CA SER A 31 -27.06 13.38 -16.42
C SER A 31 -27.43 12.50 -15.22
N TYR A 32 -27.15 11.19 -15.30
CA TYR A 32 -27.37 10.27 -14.19
C TYR A 32 -26.54 10.66 -12.96
N TYR A 33 -25.22 10.87 -13.12
CA TYR A 33 -24.33 11.16 -12.00
C TYR A 33 -24.53 12.54 -11.38
N ALA A 34 -25.00 13.51 -12.18
CA ALA A 34 -25.32 14.85 -11.73
C ALA A 34 -26.67 14.93 -11.00
N PHE A 35 -27.71 14.25 -11.48
CA PHE A 35 -29.08 14.46 -10.99
C PHE A 35 -29.67 13.24 -10.27
N LEU A 36 -29.56 12.05 -10.87
CA LEU A 36 -30.30 10.86 -10.41
C LEU A 36 -29.51 9.98 -9.42
N HIS A 37 -28.19 10.13 -9.38
CA HIS A 37 -27.34 9.30 -8.53
C HIS A 37 -27.62 9.56 -7.04
N PRO A 38 -27.70 8.54 -6.17
CA PRO A 38 -28.02 8.71 -4.74
C PRO A 38 -27.11 9.69 -3.98
N LEU A 39 -25.89 9.87 -4.49
CA LEU A 39 -24.88 10.79 -3.96
C LEU A 39 -24.86 12.18 -4.61
N SER A 40 -25.77 12.50 -5.53
CA SER A 40 -25.83 13.81 -6.23
C SER A 40 -25.97 15.00 -5.29
N LYS A 41 -26.66 14.80 -4.15
CA LYS A 41 -26.85 15.81 -3.10
C LYS A 41 -25.58 16.24 -2.37
N TYR A 42 -24.49 15.47 -2.46
CA TYR A 42 -23.25 15.79 -1.76
C TYR A 42 -22.33 16.66 -2.61
N PRO A 43 -21.78 17.76 -2.06
CA PRO A 43 -20.94 18.67 -2.80
C PRO A 43 -19.57 18.03 -3.10
N GLY A 44 -18.92 18.48 -4.19
CA GLY A 44 -17.60 18.02 -4.54
C GLY A 44 -17.16 18.50 -5.93
N PRO A 45 -15.92 18.19 -6.34
CA PRO A 45 -15.45 18.48 -7.68
C PRO A 45 -16.30 17.74 -8.74
N PHE A 46 -16.79 18.46 -9.75
CA PHE A 46 -17.65 17.88 -10.80
C PHE A 46 -17.01 16.68 -11.52
N LEU A 47 -15.72 16.74 -11.84
CA LEU A 47 -15.01 15.61 -12.44
C LEU A 47 -14.96 14.39 -11.50
N ALA A 48 -14.90 14.62 -10.18
CA ALA A 48 -14.89 13.55 -9.19
C ALA A 48 -16.26 12.85 -9.09
N SER A 49 -17.37 13.56 -9.27
CA SER A 49 -18.69 12.93 -9.29
C SER A 49 -18.92 12.04 -10.51
N LEU A 50 -18.21 12.29 -11.61
CA LEU A 50 -18.35 11.55 -12.87
C LEU A 50 -17.41 10.34 -12.98
N THR A 51 -16.17 10.44 -12.51
CA THR A 51 -15.19 9.37 -12.72
C THR A 51 -14.21 9.19 -11.57
N ASN A 52 -13.79 7.95 -11.36
CA ASN A 52 -12.67 7.61 -10.47
C ASN A 52 -11.32 8.17 -10.98
N GLY A 53 -11.24 8.53 -12.27
CA GLY A 53 -10.05 9.11 -12.89
C GLY A 53 -9.58 10.41 -12.23
N TYR A 54 -10.48 11.19 -11.62
CA TYR A 54 -10.09 12.36 -10.84
C TYR A 54 -9.14 11.99 -9.70
N ASN A 55 -9.51 10.99 -8.88
CA ASN A 55 -8.64 10.53 -7.79
C ASN A 55 -7.39 9.86 -8.33
N GLY A 56 -7.51 9.04 -9.37
CA GLY A 56 -6.39 8.38 -10.01
C GLY A 56 -5.33 9.37 -10.50
N TYR A 57 -5.75 10.48 -11.10
CA TYR A 57 -4.87 11.56 -11.54
C TYR A 57 -4.12 12.21 -10.38
N TYR A 58 -4.80 12.60 -9.30
CA TYR A 58 -4.12 13.18 -8.14
C TYR A 58 -3.30 12.17 -7.35
N ALA A 59 -3.67 10.88 -7.36
CA ALA A 59 -2.86 9.80 -6.80
C ALA A 59 -1.57 9.61 -7.62
N PHE A 60 -1.68 9.60 -8.94
CA PHE A 60 -0.54 9.57 -9.85
C PHE A 60 0.39 10.77 -9.65
N LYS A 61 -0.16 11.97 -9.40
CA LYS A 61 0.62 13.16 -9.04
C LYS A 61 1.14 13.19 -7.59
N ARG A 62 0.87 12.16 -6.76
CA ARG A 62 1.20 12.11 -5.33
C ARG A 62 0.60 13.26 -4.49
N GLN A 63 -0.48 13.88 -4.96
CA GLN A 63 -1.12 15.06 -4.37
C GLN A 63 -2.54 14.80 -3.87
N LEU A 64 -3.00 13.55 -3.88
CA LEU A 64 -4.38 13.22 -3.54
C LEU A 64 -4.76 13.68 -2.13
N HIS A 65 -3.91 13.44 -1.13
CA HIS A 65 -4.15 13.84 0.26
C HIS A 65 -4.31 15.37 0.38
N SER A 66 -3.40 16.15 -0.22
CA SER A 66 -3.48 17.62 -0.23
C SER A 66 -4.75 18.09 -0.94
N LYS A 67 -5.10 17.43 -2.05
CA LYS A 67 -6.32 17.77 -2.78
C LYS A 67 -7.58 17.44 -1.98
N THR A 68 -7.59 16.35 -1.22
CA THR A 68 -8.67 16.00 -0.30
C THR A 68 -8.85 17.08 0.75
N VAL A 69 -7.77 17.57 1.37
CA VAL A 69 -7.82 18.69 2.33
C VAL A 69 -8.40 19.95 1.67
N GLN A 70 -7.92 20.34 0.49
CA GLN A 70 -8.47 21.48 -0.25
C GLN A 70 -9.97 21.32 -0.55
N ASN A 71 -10.40 20.10 -0.91
CA ASN A 71 -11.82 19.86 -1.17
C ASN A 71 -12.66 19.99 0.11
N HIS A 72 -12.16 19.54 1.26
CA HIS A 72 -12.85 19.75 2.54
C HIS A 72 -12.95 21.23 2.93
N LEU A 73 -11.89 21.99 2.72
CA LEU A 73 -11.90 23.44 2.95
C LEU A 73 -12.91 24.17 2.04
N LYS A 74 -13.11 23.68 0.80
CA LYS A 74 -14.02 24.31 -0.17
C LYS A 74 -15.48 23.86 -0.06
N TYR A 75 -15.71 22.56 0.11
CA TYR A 75 -17.04 21.94 0.01
C TYR A 75 -17.61 21.51 1.37
N GLY A 76 -16.81 21.59 2.44
CA GLY A 76 -17.23 21.28 3.80
C GLY A 76 -16.88 19.86 4.26
N PRO A 77 -17.52 19.38 5.34
CA PRO A 77 -17.08 18.19 6.07
C PRO A 77 -17.37 16.86 5.35
N VAL A 78 -18.26 16.87 4.35
CA VAL A 78 -18.61 15.68 3.55
C VAL A 78 -18.46 16.02 2.08
N VAL A 79 -17.52 15.35 1.41
CA VAL A 79 -17.17 15.63 0.02
C VAL A 79 -17.38 14.40 -0.83
N ARG A 80 -18.11 14.56 -1.94
CA ARG A 80 -18.16 13.56 -3.01
C ARG A 80 -16.88 13.60 -3.82
N GLN A 81 -15.93 12.76 -3.42
CA GLN A 81 -14.62 12.65 -4.08
C GLN A 81 -14.56 11.51 -5.10
N GLY A 82 -15.67 10.85 -5.41
CA GLY A 82 -15.76 9.85 -6.47
C GLY A 82 -17.22 9.57 -6.83
N PRO A 83 -17.50 8.85 -7.93
CA PRO A 83 -18.87 8.51 -8.33
C PRO A 83 -19.64 7.83 -7.21
N ASN A 84 -18.98 6.85 -6.56
CA ASN A 84 -19.45 6.06 -5.42
C ASN A 84 -18.54 6.25 -4.18
N LYS A 85 -18.03 7.46 -3.95
CA LYS A 85 -17.10 7.72 -2.84
C LYS A 85 -17.40 9.06 -2.17
N LEU A 86 -17.65 8.98 -0.87
CA LEU A 86 -17.68 10.12 0.03
C LEU A 86 -16.42 10.10 0.90
N VAL A 87 -15.91 11.28 1.19
CA VAL A 87 -14.84 11.48 2.17
C VAL A 87 -15.37 12.41 3.25
N PHE A 88 -15.09 12.04 4.50
CA PHE A 88 -15.63 12.67 5.68
C PHE A 88 -14.48 13.23 6.53
N SER A 89 -14.65 14.43 7.07
CA SER A 89 -13.68 15.09 7.96
C SER A 89 -14.29 15.43 9.32
N SER A 90 -15.04 14.50 9.92
CA SER A 90 -15.65 14.68 11.25
C SER A 90 -15.39 13.50 12.18
N VAL A 91 -15.30 13.80 13.49
CA VAL A 91 -15.12 12.78 14.53
C VAL A 91 -16.33 11.85 14.63
N ALA A 92 -17.53 12.37 14.39
CA ALA A 92 -18.75 11.57 14.33
C ALA A 92 -18.65 10.52 13.21
N ALA A 93 -18.30 10.93 11.99
CA ALA A 93 -18.14 10.00 10.87
C ALA A 93 -17.04 8.96 11.12
N LEU A 94 -15.94 9.35 11.79
CA LEU A 94 -14.91 8.38 12.19
C LEU A 94 -15.49 7.27 13.08
N ARG A 95 -16.28 7.64 14.09
CA ARG A 95 -16.95 6.66 14.98
C ARG A 95 -17.97 5.82 14.21
N ASP A 96 -18.81 6.46 13.42
CA ASP A 96 -19.89 5.80 12.67
C ASP A 96 -19.36 4.84 11.60
N ILE A 97 -18.20 5.13 10.99
CA ILE A 97 -17.60 4.26 9.99
C ILE A 97 -16.86 3.10 10.66
N TYR A 98 -16.02 3.38 11.67
CA TYR A 98 -15.14 2.36 12.25
C TYR A 98 -15.80 1.48 13.31
N LYS A 99 -16.92 1.91 13.93
CA LYS A 99 -17.68 1.12 14.91
C LYS A 99 -18.91 0.42 14.31
N ASN A 100 -19.18 0.60 13.02
CA ASN A 100 -20.36 0.02 12.38
C ASN A 100 -20.05 -1.38 11.84
N ASP A 101 -20.93 -2.33 12.13
CA ASP A 101 -20.73 -3.71 11.73
C ASP A 101 -21.01 -3.99 10.24
N ASN A 102 -21.64 -3.04 9.56
CA ASN A 102 -21.97 -3.13 8.15
C ASN A 102 -20.91 -2.51 7.22
N THR A 103 -19.85 -1.90 7.77
CA THR A 103 -18.75 -1.35 6.98
C THR A 103 -17.65 -2.39 6.81
N THR A 104 -17.03 -2.45 5.63
CA THR A 104 -15.84 -3.25 5.38
C THR A 104 -14.91 -2.51 4.43
N LYS A 105 -13.65 -2.95 4.36
CA LYS A 105 -12.68 -2.41 3.41
C LYS A 105 -13.21 -2.58 1.98
N PRO A 106 -13.03 -1.58 1.10
CA PRO A 106 -13.45 -1.69 -0.27
C PRO A 106 -12.65 -2.78 -1.00
N HIS A 107 -13.26 -3.42 -1.99
CA HIS A 107 -12.62 -4.45 -2.83
C HIS A 107 -11.29 -3.98 -3.45
N ALA A 108 -11.12 -2.67 -3.64
CA ALA A 108 -9.91 -2.04 -4.11
C ALA A 108 -8.64 -2.39 -3.28
N TYR A 109 -8.79 -2.76 -2.00
CA TYR A 109 -7.66 -3.18 -1.14
C TYR A 109 -6.92 -4.42 -1.67
N ILE A 110 -7.51 -5.20 -2.58
CA ILE A 110 -6.81 -6.29 -3.27
C ILE A 110 -5.57 -5.79 -4.04
N ALA A 111 -5.52 -4.51 -4.42
CA ALA A 111 -4.34 -3.91 -5.03
C ALA A 111 -3.12 -3.83 -4.09
N LEU A 112 -3.31 -4.03 -2.77
CA LEU A 112 -2.24 -4.01 -1.75
C LEU A 112 -1.73 -5.42 -1.40
N GLY A 113 -2.32 -6.48 -1.94
CA GLY A 113 -1.92 -7.86 -1.66
C GLY A 113 -0.66 -8.28 -2.44
N PRO A 114 0.25 -9.06 -1.83
CA PRO A 114 1.50 -9.51 -2.47
C PRO A 114 1.24 -10.47 -3.66
N ARG A 115 0.10 -11.17 -3.65
CA ARG A 115 -0.42 -12.00 -4.74
C ARG A 115 -1.93 -11.88 -4.79
N LEU A 116 -2.50 -11.92 -6.00
CA LEU A 116 -3.93 -11.74 -6.29
C LEU A 116 -4.88 -12.70 -5.58
N ALA A 117 -4.36 -13.77 -4.97
CA ALA A 117 -5.15 -14.88 -4.45
C ALA A 117 -4.92 -15.20 -2.96
N ILE A 118 -4.03 -14.48 -2.26
CA ILE A 118 -3.78 -14.71 -0.82
C ILE A 118 -4.22 -13.47 -0.05
N GLU A 119 -5.26 -13.61 0.75
CA GLU A 119 -5.80 -12.54 1.59
C GLU A 119 -4.96 -12.44 2.88
N THR A 120 -4.37 -11.26 3.12
CA THR A 120 -3.60 -10.95 4.33
C THR A 120 -4.48 -10.17 5.32
N VAL A 121 -4.12 -10.09 6.61
CA VAL A 121 -4.84 -9.26 7.61
C VAL A 121 -5.04 -7.84 7.11
N PHE A 122 -4.02 -7.31 6.44
CA PHE A 122 -4.03 -5.96 5.92
C PHE A 122 -5.11 -5.75 4.85
N ALA A 123 -5.28 -6.70 3.92
CA ALA A 123 -6.27 -6.61 2.85
C ALA A 123 -7.63 -7.24 3.21
N ALA A 124 -7.70 -8.00 4.32
CA ALA A 124 -8.84 -8.82 4.65
C ALA A 124 -10.15 -8.04 4.79
N ARG A 125 -11.18 -8.50 4.09
CA ARG A 125 -12.54 -7.92 4.06
C ARG A 125 -13.54 -8.74 4.86
N ASP A 126 -13.37 -10.06 4.87
CA ASP A 126 -14.15 -10.93 5.74
C ASP A 126 -13.71 -10.73 7.19
N ARG A 127 -14.70 -10.48 8.06
CA ARG A 127 -14.45 -10.09 9.46
C ARG A 127 -14.03 -11.27 10.32
N GLN A 128 -14.56 -12.46 10.06
CA GLN A 128 -14.23 -13.66 10.82
C GLN A 128 -12.80 -14.09 10.50
N PHE A 129 -12.45 -14.14 9.21
CA PHE A 129 -11.09 -14.36 8.73
C PHE A 129 -10.13 -13.33 9.29
N HIS A 130 -10.45 -12.03 9.18
CA HIS A 130 -9.60 -10.97 9.72
C HIS A 130 -9.41 -11.11 11.24
N ARG A 131 -10.47 -11.43 12.00
CA ARG A 131 -10.41 -11.61 13.46
C ARG A 131 -9.47 -12.77 13.84
N GLY A 132 -9.67 -13.95 13.25
CA GLY A 132 -8.84 -15.13 13.53
C GLY A 132 -7.38 -14.87 13.16
N ARG A 133 -7.14 -14.34 11.96
CA ARG A 133 -5.78 -14.04 11.52
C ARG A 133 -5.11 -12.94 12.37
N ARG A 134 -5.84 -11.89 12.75
CA ARG A 134 -5.35 -10.84 13.66
C ARG A 134 -5.01 -11.40 15.03
N GLN A 135 -5.78 -12.35 15.56
CA GLN A 135 -5.50 -12.98 16.84
C GLN A 135 -4.19 -13.79 16.79
N LEU A 136 -3.94 -14.52 15.70
CA LEU A 136 -2.71 -15.29 15.52
C LEU A 136 -1.48 -14.38 15.37
N ILE A 137 -1.51 -13.47 14.40
CA ILE A 137 -0.38 -12.56 14.13
C ILE A 137 -0.17 -11.56 15.27
N GLY A 138 -1.25 -11.14 15.93
CA GLY A 138 -1.20 -10.23 17.07
C GLY A 138 -0.39 -10.75 18.26
N LYS A 139 -0.22 -12.07 18.39
CA LYS A 139 0.68 -12.67 19.40
C LYS A 139 2.12 -12.17 19.24
N ALA A 140 2.57 -11.95 17.99
CA ALA A 140 3.88 -11.39 17.68
C ALA A 140 4.07 -9.96 18.16
N LEU A 141 2.98 -9.21 18.32
CA LEU A 141 2.98 -7.84 18.79
C LEU A 141 2.46 -7.70 20.24
N SER A 142 2.34 -8.82 20.96
CA SER A 142 1.98 -8.80 22.37
C SER A 142 3.11 -8.19 23.21
N GLU A 143 2.78 -7.61 24.38
CA GLU A 143 3.79 -7.04 25.28
C GLU A 143 4.90 -8.04 25.63
N ARG A 144 4.53 -9.28 25.95
CA ARG A 144 5.48 -10.36 26.23
C ARG A 144 6.40 -10.61 25.03
N SER A 145 5.85 -10.68 23.83
CA SER A 145 6.61 -10.89 22.60
C SER A 145 7.58 -9.73 22.35
N MET A 146 7.13 -8.50 22.55
CA MET A 146 7.97 -7.31 22.36
C MET A 146 9.09 -7.21 23.39
N ARG A 147 8.89 -7.63 24.64
CA ARG A 147 9.96 -7.73 25.65
C ARG A 147 11.04 -8.74 25.27
N ILE A 148 10.67 -9.85 24.63
CA ILE A 148 11.64 -10.83 24.12
C ILE A 148 12.40 -10.26 22.91
N PHE A 149 11.73 -9.48 22.07
CA PHE A 149 12.33 -8.84 20.89
C PHE A 149 13.20 -7.61 21.23
N GLU A 150 12.98 -6.97 22.38
CA GLU A 150 13.63 -5.72 22.82
C GLU A 150 15.16 -5.74 22.71
N PRO A 151 15.91 -6.78 23.15
CA PRO A 151 17.36 -6.80 23.00
C PRO A 151 17.81 -6.66 21.53
N LYS A 152 17.12 -7.34 20.61
CA LYS A 152 17.42 -7.28 19.18
C LYS A 152 17.08 -5.92 18.58
N MET A 153 16.02 -5.29 19.09
CA MET A 153 15.68 -3.91 18.73
C MET A 153 16.78 -2.93 19.19
N LEU A 154 17.28 -3.08 20.42
CA LEU A 154 18.34 -2.23 20.96
C LEU A 154 19.64 -2.35 20.15
N GLU A 155 20.02 -3.55 19.70
CA GLU A 155 21.18 -3.72 18.80
C GLU A 155 21.06 -2.86 17.52
N GLN A 156 19.88 -2.83 16.91
CA GLN A 156 19.64 -2.03 15.70
C GLN A 156 19.60 -0.52 16.00
N VAL A 157 19.09 -0.14 17.17
CA VAL A 157 19.13 1.25 17.66
C VAL A 157 20.57 1.69 17.94
N ASP A 158 21.42 0.82 18.48
CA ASP A 158 22.84 1.14 18.70
C ASP A 158 23.57 1.37 17.38
N ILE A 159 23.30 0.56 16.35
CA ILE A 159 23.81 0.77 14.99
C ILE A 159 23.33 2.13 14.46
N PHE A 160 22.05 2.44 14.62
CA PHE A 160 21.47 3.71 14.21
C PHE A 160 22.19 4.89 14.85
N LEU A 161 22.34 4.87 16.18
CA LEU A 161 22.98 5.95 16.95
C LEU A 161 24.45 6.11 16.56
N LYS A 162 25.19 5.01 16.41
CA LYS A 162 26.59 5.04 15.95
C LYS A 162 26.72 5.74 14.59
N ARG A 163 25.86 5.39 13.62
CA ARG A 163 25.91 6.02 12.28
C ARG A 163 25.56 7.50 12.31
N VAL A 164 24.61 7.90 13.15
CA VAL A 164 24.28 9.32 13.36
C VAL A 164 25.49 10.06 13.94
N LEU A 165 26.10 9.51 15.00
CA LEU A 165 27.27 10.10 15.66
C LEU A 165 28.47 10.22 14.72
N GLU A 166 28.83 9.14 14.01
CA GLU A 166 29.92 9.13 13.03
C GLU A 166 29.73 10.18 11.93
N THR A 167 28.49 10.42 11.49
CA THR A 167 28.21 11.45 10.48
C THR A 167 28.44 12.87 11.02
N THR A 168 28.20 13.08 12.31
CA THR A 168 28.35 14.40 12.98
C THR A 168 29.77 14.68 13.49
N GLN A 169 30.52 13.65 13.91
CA GLN A 169 31.84 13.82 14.55
C GLN A 169 32.99 13.98 13.55
N ASN A 170 32.84 13.49 12.32
CA ASN A 170 33.96 13.40 11.38
C ASN A 170 34.37 14.73 10.69
N GLN A 171 33.77 15.88 11.01
CA GLN A 171 34.14 17.17 10.40
C GLN A 171 34.06 18.35 11.38
N VAL A 172 35.22 18.80 11.87
CA VAL A 172 35.41 19.93 12.81
C VAL A 172 35.08 21.29 12.18
N THR A 173 35.11 21.39 10.84
CA THR A 173 34.99 22.68 10.11
C THR A 173 33.63 22.96 9.50
N SER A 174 32.70 21.99 9.45
CA SER A 174 31.31 22.22 9.03
C SER A 174 30.41 21.07 9.52
N PRO A 175 29.41 21.31 10.37
CA PRO A 175 28.52 20.26 10.85
C PRO A 175 27.69 19.71 9.68
N LYS A 176 27.92 18.43 9.35
CA LYS A 176 27.15 17.75 8.32
C LYS A 176 25.77 17.39 8.87
N THR A 177 24.71 17.92 8.23
CA THR A 177 23.34 17.60 8.58
C THR A 177 23.01 16.15 8.23
N VAL A 178 22.42 15.41 9.16
CA VAL A 178 21.94 14.03 8.94
C VAL A 178 20.51 14.07 8.43
N ASN A 179 20.23 13.36 7.34
CA ASN A 179 18.86 13.16 6.89
C ASN A 179 18.15 12.11 7.76
N MET A 180 17.48 12.57 8.82
CA MET A 180 16.78 11.68 9.76
C MET A 180 15.65 10.87 9.11
N THR A 181 15.03 11.38 8.04
CA THR A 181 14.01 10.62 7.29
C THR A 181 14.61 9.38 6.65
N GLU A 182 15.83 9.49 6.12
CA GLU A 182 16.55 8.39 5.51
C GLU A 182 17.08 7.42 6.56
N SER A 183 17.72 7.92 7.62
CA SER A 183 18.25 7.07 8.69
C SER A 183 17.13 6.27 9.39
N ALA A 184 16.00 6.92 9.72
CA ALA A 184 14.85 6.27 10.35
C ALA A 184 14.18 5.25 9.42
N ARG A 185 14.25 5.48 8.10
CA ARG A 185 13.77 4.53 7.10
C ARG A 185 14.58 3.24 7.14
N LEU A 186 15.90 3.33 7.12
CA LEU A 186 16.77 2.15 7.16
C LEU A 186 16.53 1.34 8.45
N LEU A 187 16.51 2.00 9.61
CA LEU A 187 16.20 1.38 10.89
C LEU A 187 14.81 0.70 10.90
N GLY A 188 13.78 1.39 10.43
CA GLY A 188 12.42 0.86 10.42
C GLY A 188 12.27 -0.40 9.57
N PHE A 189 12.95 -0.47 8.43
CA PHE A 189 12.93 -1.65 7.58
C PHE A 189 13.76 -2.81 8.13
N ASP A 190 14.93 -2.55 8.74
CA ASP A 190 15.72 -3.60 9.40
C ASP A 190 14.95 -4.23 10.58
N LEU A 191 14.34 -3.40 11.44
CA LEU A 191 13.50 -3.88 12.55
C LEU A 191 12.29 -4.67 12.06
N ALA A 192 11.62 -4.19 11.01
CA ALA A 192 10.47 -4.88 10.43
C ALA A 192 10.87 -6.23 9.80
N ALA A 193 12.04 -6.34 9.19
CA ALA A 193 12.55 -7.59 8.64
C ALA A 193 12.92 -8.60 9.72
N LEU A 194 13.57 -8.14 10.80
CA LEU A 194 13.87 -8.97 11.96
C LEU A 194 12.60 -9.51 12.61
N LEU A 195 11.57 -8.68 12.78
CA LEU A 195 10.33 -9.12 13.40
C LEU A 195 9.49 -10.02 12.46
N ALA A 196 9.51 -9.78 11.16
CA ALA A 196 8.73 -10.56 10.19
C ALA A 196 9.37 -11.90 9.82
N PHE A 197 10.71 -11.94 9.69
CA PHE A 197 11.45 -13.07 9.11
C PHE A 197 12.60 -13.57 9.99
N GLY A 198 12.94 -12.89 11.08
CA GLY A 198 14.16 -13.17 11.83
C GLY A 198 15.43 -12.89 11.02
N TYR A 199 15.34 -12.06 9.99
CA TYR A 199 16.41 -11.83 9.03
C TYR A 199 16.95 -10.40 9.12
N ASP A 200 18.27 -10.28 9.16
CA ASP A 200 18.95 -8.98 9.15
C ASP A 200 19.21 -8.54 7.70
N LEU A 201 18.56 -7.45 7.28
CA LEU A 201 18.76 -6.91 5.93
C LEU A 201 20.01 -6.02 5.84
N HIS A 202 20.58 -5.62 6.97
CA HIS A 202 21.72 -4.72 7.05
C HIS A 202 21.54 -3.44 6.21
N LEU A 203 20.34 -2.86 6.16
CA LEU A 203 20.06 -1.65 5.36
C LEU A 203 20.72 -0.41 5.96
N GLN A 204 20.72 -0.31 7.28
CA GLN A 204 21.74 0.45 7.97
C GLN A 204 23.05 -0.29 7.72
N THR A 205 24.18 0.29 7.39
CA THR A 205 25.49 -0.40 7.26
C THR A 205 25.83 -0.88 5.84
N GLN A 206 25.00 -1.68 5.14
CA GLN A 206 25.33 -2.21 3.80
C GLN A 206 24.37 -1.73 2.69
N PRO A 207 24.88 -1.44 1.47
CA PRO A 207 24.04 -1.01 0.36
C PRO A 207 23.38 -2.17 -0.40
N ASP A 208 23.78 -3.42 -0.16
CA ASP A 208 23.44 -4.58 -1.00
C ASP A 208 21.94 -4.82 -1.13
N ASN A 209 21.21 -4.65 -0.03
CA ASN A 209 19.75 -4.82 0.01
C ASN A 209 18.98 -3.52 -0.21
N SER A 210 19.65 -2.37 -0.41
CA SER A 210 19.00 -1.06 -0.50
C SER A 210 17.97 -0.94 -1.64
N PHE A 211 18.08 -1.77 -2.68
CA PHE A 211 17.13 -1.84 -3.80
C PHE A 211 15.71 -2.23 -3.37
N ILE A 212 15.55 -2.88 -2.21
CA ILE A 212 14.22 -3.26 -1.67
C ILE A 212 13.34 -2.03 -1.49
N LEU A 213 13.96 -0.90 -1.16
CA LEU A 213 13.25 0.28 -0.75
C LEU A 213 12.58 1.03 -1.91
N PRO A 214 13.27 1.41 -3.00
CA PRO A 214 12.61 2.00 -4.16
C PRO A 214 11.62 1.02 -4.82
N MET A 215 11.84 -0.30 -4.70
CA MET A 215 10.89 -1.30 -5.16
C MET A 215 9.57 -1.25 -4.36
N LEU A 216 9.64 -1.18 -3.03
CA LEU A 216 8.46 -1.09 -2.18
C LEU A 216 7.74 0.26 -2.35
N GLU A 217 8.47 1.37 -2.44
CA GLU A 217 7.90 2.69 -2.72
C GLU A 217 7.18 2.74 -4.07
N ALA A 218 7.77 2.16 -5.12
CA ALA A 218 7.11 2.02 -6.42
C ALA A 218 5.85 1.15 -6.30
N GLY A 219 5.92 0.04 -5.59
CA GLY A 219 4.78 -0.85 -5.33
C GLY A 219 3.60 -0.11 -4.68
N PHE A 220 3.83 0.62 -3.59
CA PHE A 220 2.79 1.39 -2.91
C PHE A 220 2.24 2.54 -3.75
N TYR A 221 3.11 3.25 -4.48
CA TYR A 221 2.68 4.31 -5.38
C TYR A 221 1.67 3.78 -6.41
N TRP A 222 1.97 2.65 -7.05
CA TRP A 222 1.07 2.07 -8.04
C TRP A 222 -0.16 1.41 -7.42
N ALA A 223 -0.02 0.77 -6.25
CA ALA A 223 -1.18 0.28 -5.50
C ALA A 223 -2.14 1.42 -5.16
N SER A 224 -1.64 2.59 -4.75
CA SER A 224 -2.46 3.80 -4.53
C SER A 224 -3.20 4.22 -5.79
N VAL A 225 -2.52 4.30 -6.94
CA VAL A 225 -3.16 4.61 -8.23
C VAL A 225 -4.26 3.59 -8.55
N PHE A 226 -4.02 2.30 -8.39
CA PHE A 226 -5.01 1.25 -8.67
C PHE A 226 -6.19 1.24 -7.71
N ILE A 227 -5.98 1.57 -6.43
CA ILE A 227 -7.07 1.71 -5.46
C ILE A 227 -8.01 2.85 -5.87
N HIS A 228 -7.42 3.96 -6.32
CA HIS A 228 -8.17 5.16 -6.65
C HIS A 228 -8.74 5.15 -8.07
N TRP A 229 -8.17 4.37 -8.98
CA TRP A 229 -8.64 4.20 -10.35
C TRP A 229 -8.55 2.73 -10.80
N PRO A 230 -9.46 1.85 -10.35
CA PRO A 230 -9.35 0.40 -10.60
C PRO A 230 -9.30 -0.02 -12.07
N LEU A 231 -9.85 0.81 -12.97
CA LEU A 231 -9.79 0.57 -14.41
C LEU A 231 -8.35 0.54 -14.95
N THR A 232 -7.42 1.34 -14.40
CA THR A 232 -6.02 1.35 -14.89
C THR A 232 -5.29 0.05 -14.61
N ARG A 233 -5.77 -0.75 -13.66
CA ARG A 233 -5.27 -2.12 -13.42
C ARG A 233 -5.75 -3.10 -14.48
N ARG A 234 -6.93 -2.87 -15.07
CA ARG A 234 -7.52 -3.70 -16.13
C ARG A 234 -6.91 -3.41 -17.50
N PHE A 235 -6.44 -2.19 -17.72
CA PHE A 235 -5.79 -1.76 -18.96
C PHE A 235 -4.25 -1.86 -18.90
N SER A 236 -3.59 -1.87 -20.05
CA SER A 236 -2.16 -2.15 -20.28
C SER A 236 -1.14 -1.28 -19.52
N LEU A 237 -1.57 -0.22 -18.83
CA LEU A 237 -0.71 0.58 -17.94
C LEU A 237 -0.10 -0.28 -16.82
N GLY A 238 -0.85 -1.25 -16.29
CA GLY A 238 -0.33 -2.23 -15.34
C GLY A 238 0.74 -3.15 -15.95
N LEU A 239 0.64 -3.47 -17.24
CA LEU A 239 1.62 -4.30 -17.96
C LEU A 239 2.90 -3.53 -18.27
N ALA A 240 2.80 -2.27 -18.71
CA ALA A 240 3.96 -1.39 -18.91
C ALA A 240 4.74 -1.13 -17.62
N LEU A 241 4.05 -1.13 -16.48
CA LEU A 241 4.71 -1.04 -15.18
C LEU A 241 5.53 -2.30 -14.85
N LEU A 242 4.94 -3.47 -15.08
CA LEU A 242 5.58 -4.76 -14.82
C LEU A 242 6.83 -4.95 -15.68
N THR A 243 6.88 -4.33 -16.87
CA THR A 243 8.07 -4.35 -17.73
C THR A 243 9.15 -3.38 -17.26
N VAL A 244 8.81 -2.14 -16.87
CA VAL A 244 9.78 -1.13 -16.41
C VAL A 244 10.48 -1.56 -15.11
N PHE A 245 9.75 -2.11 -14.15
CA PHE A 245 10.31 -2.56 -12.87
C PHE A 245 10.71 -4.04 -12.86
N ARG A 246 10.78 -4.70 -14.03
CA ARG A 246 11.00 -6.15 -14.12
C ARG A 246 12.26 -6.59 -13.37
N ARG A 247 13.37 -5.85 -13.53
CA ARG A 247 14.66 -6.17 -12.88
C ARG A 247 14.59 -6.06 -11.37
N LEU A 248 14.14 -4.91 -10.86
CA LEU A 248 13.97 -4.67 -9.41
C LEU A 248 12.99 -5.65 -8.78
N ARG A 249 11.88 -5.94 -9.48
CA ARG A 249 10.91 -6.94 -9.05
C ARG A 249 11.53 -8.34 -8.96
N SER A 250 12.34 -8.73 -9.95
CA SER A 250 13.02 -10.02 -9.94
C SER A 250 14.00 -10.13 -8.77
N GLN A 251 14.80 -9.08 -8.53
CA GLN A 251 15.73 -9.03 -7.39
C GLN A 251 15.01 -9.09 -6.05
N TYR A 252 13.89 -8.37 -5.92
CA TYR A 252 13.06 -8.41 -4.73
C TYR A 252 12.47 -9.79 -4.47
N LEU A 253 11.91 -10.43 -5.50
CA LEU A 253 11.35 -11.78 -5.37
C LEU A 253 12.44 -12.80 -5.04
N SER A 254 13.64 -12.70 -5.63
CA SER A 254 14.76 -13.59 -5.29
C SER A 254 15.24 -13.37 -3.86
N LEU A 255 15.29 -12.12 -3.38
CA LEU A 255 15.68 -11.82 -2.01
C LEU A 255 14.65 -12.37 -1.02
N VAL A 256 13.36 -12.11 -1.24
CA VAL A 256 12.29 -12.65 -0.38
C VAL A 256 12.33 -14.19 -0.37
N GLN A 257 12.51 -14.83 -1.52
CA GLN A 257 12.67 -16.28 -1.59
C GLN A 257 13.91 -16.75 -0.81
N HIS A 258 15.03 -16.04 -0.91
CA HIS A 258 16.25 -16.34 -0.17
C HIS A 258 16.01 -16.24 1.34
N ILE A 259 15.43 -15.13 1.83
CA ILE A 259 15.09 -14.89 3.24
C ILE A 259 14.18 -16.01 3.78
N ILE A 260 13.13 -16.36 3.03
CA ILE A 260 12.22 -17.43 3.42
C ILE A 260 12.96 -18.77 3.48
N SER A 261 13.76 -19.08 2.45
CA SER A 261 14.49 -20.34 2.37
C SER A 261 15.57 -20.49 3.44
N SER A 262 16.21 -19.38 3.84
CA SER A 262 17.21 -19.38 4.91
C SER A 262 16.53 -19.57 6.26
N ARG A 263 15.40 -18.88 6.50
CA ARG A 263 14.67 -18.99 7.77
C ARG A 263 14.08 -20.37 8.00
N ILE A 264 13.50 -21.01 6.97
CA ILE A 264 12.91 -22.36 7.08
C ILE A 264 13.95 -23.42 7.47
N LYS A 265 15.22 -23.23 7.09
CA LYS A 265 16.31 -24.18 7.41
C LYS A 265 16.79 -24.10 8.85
N GLN A 266 16.46 -23.03 9.55
CA GLN A 266 16.86 -22.82 10.94
C GLN A 266 15.85 -23.49 11.87
N ASP A 267 16.27 -23.68 13.13
CA ASP A 267 15.35 -24.10 14.17
C ASP A 267 14.20 -23.08 14.32
N LYS A 268 13.01 -23.58 14.63
CA LYS A 268 11.81 -22.75 14.82
C LYS A 268 12.08 -21.61 15.81
N ASP A 269 12.71 -21.92 16.93
CA ASP A 269 12.90 -21.01 18.05
C ASP A 269 14.24 -20.24 17.97
N ALA A 270 14.98 -20.37 16.85
CA ALA A 270 16.24 -19.65 16.63
C ALA A 270 16.07 -18.11 16.66
N HIS A 271 14.90 -17.61 16.24
CA HIS A 271 14.56 -16.20 16.29
C HIS A 271 13.14 -16.02 16.81
N HIS A 272 12.92 -15.01 17.65
CA HIS A 272 11.60 -14.62 18.14
C HIS A 272 10.91 -13.70 17.11
N ASP A 273 10.44 -14.29 16.03
CA ASP A 273 9.80 -13.63 14.87
C ASP A 273 8.40 -14.17 14.58
N LEU A 274 7.75 -13.62 13.55
CA LEU A 274 6.42 -14.08 13.14
C LEU A 274 6.36 -15.60 12.88
N TYR A 275 7.41 -16.18 12.28
CA TYR A 275 7.48 -17.61 12.00
C TYR A 275 7.46 -18.44 13.29
N SER A 276 8.33 -18.14 14.25
CA SER A 276 8.39 -18.88 15.53
C SER A 276 7.04 -18.89 16.28
N ILE A 277 6.30 -17.79 16.19
CA ILE A 277 5.04 -17.58 16.92
C ILE A 277 3.87 -18.31 16.30
N VAL A 278 3.86 -18.43 14.97
CA VAL A 278 2.77 -19.09 14.24
C VAL A 278 3.13 -20.48 13.76
N ALA A 279 4.38 -20.93 13.92
CA ALA A 279 4.84 -22.24 13.45
C ALA A 279 4.02 -23.40 14.05
N ASP A 280 3.61 -23.31 15.32
CA ASP A 280 2.73 -24.32 15.93
C ASP A 280 1.31 -24.33 15.36
N HIS A 281 0.94 -23.33 14.57
CA HIS A 281 -0.36 -23.20 13.91
C HIS A 281 -0.28 -23.50 12.41
N LEU A 282 0.92 -23.83 11.90
CA LEU A 282 1.11 -24.17 10.50
C LEU A 282 0.38 -25.47 10.15
N ASP A 283 -0.36 -25.43 9.04
CA ASP A 283 -1.05 -26.57 8.42
C ASP A 283 -2.01 -27.35 9.35
N LYS A 284 -2.42 -26.73 10.47
CA LYS A 284 -3.52 -27.22 11.30
C LYS A 284 -4.86 -27.06 10.58
N SER A 285 -5.75 -28.03 10.74
CA SER A 285 -7.11 -27.97 10.20
C SER A 285 -8.01 -27.08 11.05
N GLY A 286 -8.86 -26.26 10.41
CA GLY A 286 -9.84 -25.39 11.08
C GLY A 286 -9.51 -23.90 11.00
N SER A 287 -10.24 -23.08 11.77
CA SER A 287 -10.11 -21.61 11.84
C SER A 287 -8.75 -21.12 12.37
N ASP A 288 -8.04 -22.01 13.05
CA ASP A 288 -6.81 -21.68 13.78
C ASP A 288 -5.54 -22.02 12.99
N GLY A 289 -5.70 -22.63 11.80
CA GLY A 289 -4.62 -22.97 10.90
C GLY A 289 -4.12 -21.80 10.05
N ILE A 290 -2.83 -21.84 9.72
CA ILE A 290 -2.25 -20.96 8.70
C ILE A 290 -1.44 -21.80 7.72
N ARG A 291 -1.66 -21.62 6.41
CA ARG A 291 -0.79 -22.26 5.41
C ARG A 291 0.55 -21.54 5.40
N GLN A 292 1.62 -22.28 5.10
CA GLN A 292 2.94 -21.67 4.98
C GLN A 292 2.98 -20.52 3.96
N SER A 293 2.25 -20.63 2.85
CA SER A 293 2.15 -19.57 1.84
C SER A 293 1.42 -18.31 2.34
N GLU A 294 0.46 -18.48 3.25
CA GLU A 294 -0.27 -17.38 3.90
C GLU A 294 0.63 -16.67 4.90
N LEU A 295 1.38 -17.43 5.71
CA LEU A 295 2.37 -16.86 6.64
C LEU A 295 3.37 -15.96 5.90
N TRP A 296 3.98 -16.47 4.83
CA TRP A 296 4.98 -15.68 4.11
C TRP A 296 4.37 -14.49 3.37
N ALA A 297 3.09 -14.57 2.95
CA ALA A 297 2.37 -13.42 2.42
C ALA A 297 2.14 -12.34 3.49
N GLU A 298 1.85 -12.75 4.74
CA GLU A 298 1.72 -11.86 5.89
C GLU A 298 3.06 -11.20 6.23
N ALA A 299 4.14 -11.99 6.38
CA ALA A 299 5.48 -11.47 6.64
C ALA A 299 5.94 -10.48 5.55
N THR A 300 5.68 -10.81 4.28
CA THR A 300 6.01 -9.93 3.14
C THR A 300 5.21 -8.64 3.15
N THR A 301 3.96 -8.66 3.64
CA THR A 301 3.13 -7.46 3.81
C THR A 301 3.53 -6.66 5.05
N PHE A 302 4.00 -7.33 6.10
CA PHE A 302 4.43 -6.73 7.35
C PHE A 302 5.62 -5.80 7.15
N LEU A 303 6.64 -6.26 6.39
CA LEU A 303 7.86 -5.49 6.13
C LEU A 303 7.59 -4.03 5.65
N PRO A 304 6.87 -3.80 4.54
CA PRO A 304 6.58 -2.45 4.07
C PRO A 304 5.58 -1.69 4.97
N THR A 305 4.58 -2.37 5.54
CA THR A 305 3.56 -1.69 6.35
C THR A 305 4.10 -1.20 7.70
N ALA A 306 5.00 -1.96 8.33
CA ALA A 306 5.67 -1.57 9.56
C ALA A 306 6.84 -0.61 9.30
N GLY A 307 7.67 -0.86 8.29
CA GLY A 307 8.84 -0.04 7.98
C GLY A 307 8.48 1.41 7.63
N ASP A 308 7.54 1.62 6.71
CA ASP A 308 7.19 2.97 6.25
C ASP A 308 6.45 3.80 7.33
N THR A 309 5.54 3.19 8.09
CA THR A 309 4.80 3.90 9.13
C THR A 309 5.70 4.30 10.30
N THR A 310 6.60 3.40 10.71
CA THR A 310 7.59 3.66 11.77
C THR A 310 8.56 4.75 11.36
N LYS A 311 9.08 4.71 10.13
CA LYS A 311 9.90 5.78 9.55
C LYS A 311 9.21 7.13 9.66
N THR A 312 7.95 7.25 9.23
CA THR A 312 7.23 8.53 9.26
C THR A 312 7.05 9.02 10.69
N ALA A 313 6.70 8.14 11.63
CA ALA A 313 6.57 8.49 13.04
C ALA A 313 7.89 9.02 13.62
N LEU A 314 8.99 8.31 13.42
CA LEU A 314 10.33 8.71 13.88
C LEU A 314 10.80 10.01 13.22
N ALA A 315 10.62 10.16 11.91
CA ALA A 315 11.01 11.37 11.20
C ALA A 315 10.27 12.60 11.74
N MET A 316 8.97 12.48 12.04
CA MET A 316 8.17 13.59 12.58
C MET A 316 8.63 14.01 13.99
N LEU A 317 9.09 13.08 14.83
CA LEU A 317 9.64 13.41 16.15
C LEU A 317 10.91 14.28 16.07
N HIS A 318 11.67 14.17 14.97
CA HIS A 318 12.93 14.90 14.78
C HIS A 318 12.78 16.16 13.89
N ILE A 319 11.58 16.42 13.37
CA ILE A 319 11.27 17.61 12.56
C ILE A 319 10.60 18.71 13.42
N LEU A 320 10.15 18.39 14.63
CA LEU A 320 9.58 19.38 15.54
C LEU A 320 10.71 20.17 16.24
N PRO A 321 10.73 21.50 16.12
CA PRO A 321 11.73 22.38 16.74
C PRO A 321 11.62 22.46 18.26
#